data_AF-A0A1M3E6A2-F1
#
_entry.id   AF-A0A1M3E6A2-F1
#
_cell.length_a   1.000
_cell.length_b   1.000
_cell.length_c   1.000
_cell.angle_alpha   90.00
_cell.angle_beta   90.00
_cell.angle_gamma   90.00
#
_symmetry.space_group_name_H-M   'P 1'
#
loop_
_entity.id
_entity.type
_entity.pdbx_description
1 polymer ?
#
loop_
_entity_poly.entity_id
_entity_poly.type
_entity_poly.pdbx_seq_one_letter_code
_entity_poly.pdbx_strand_id
1 'polypeptide(L)'
;MSRKLTTVEIKGTVFEVDAFREVLRQADDRHNTIPFQVFDKEGDGYRLLYDPLTRNIPRSKKAVLADPDRYCWVILPALMELDPEGIALRYEIPLEVLCPDPEHLIPKEVIAEIKQVSLSARSSQQKK
;
A
#
# COMPACT_ATOMS: atom_id res chain seq x y z
N MET A 1 7.77 -3.95 -23.72
CA MET A 1 8.73 -3.22 -22.89
C MET A 1 8.30 -3.34 -21.44
N SER A 2 9.24 -3.42 -20.50
CA SER A 2 8.91 -3.45 -19.07
C SER A 2 8.78 -2.01 -18.56
N ARG A 3 7.58 -1.64 -18.09
CA ARG A 3 7.33 -0.36 -17.42
C ARG A 3 8.21 -0.23 -16.17
N LYS A 4 8.71 0.97 -15.87
CA LYS A 4 9.44 1.21 -14.63
C LYS A 4 8.43 1.56 -13.53
N LEU A 5 8.51 0.85 -12.41
CA LEU A 5 7.57 1.00 -11.30
C LEU A 5 8.18 1.85 -10.20
N THR A 6 7.35 2.69 -9.58
CA THR A 6 7.67 3.35 -8.31
C THR A 6 7.92 2.29 -7.24
N THR A 7 8.95 2.52 -6.43
CA THR A 7 9.28 1.68 -5.29
C THR A 7 8.88 2.37 -4.00
N VAL A 8 8.39 1.58 -3.05
CA VAL A 8 8.03 2.02 -1.72
C VAL A 8 8.82 1.21 -0.70
N GLU A 9 9.56 1.89 0.16
CA GLU A 9 10.19 1.27 1.31
C GLU A 9 9.21 1.21 2.49
N ILE A 10 8.98 0.00 3.00
CA ILE A 10 8.16 -0.29 4.16
C ILE A 10 9.03 -1.02 5.17
N LYS A 11 9.44 -0.33 6.25
CA LYS A 11 10.25 -0.90 7.34
C LYS A 11 11.50 -1.66 6.83
N GLY A 12 12.25 -1.05 5.90
CA GLY A 12 13.46 -1.65 5.31
C GLY A 12 13.20 -2.74 4.26
N THR A 13 11.94 -2.99 3.88
CA THR A 13 11.59 -3.87 2.76
C THR A 13 11.09 -3.03 1.59
N VAL A 14 11.64 -3.25 0.39
CA VAL A 14 11.27 -2.48 -0.81
C VAL A 14 10.20 -3.22 -1.61
N PHE A 15 9.13 -2.52 -1.96
CA PHE A 15 8.04 -3.02 -2.79
C PHE A 15 7.88 -2.18 -4.05
N GLU A 16 7.68 -2.81 -5.18
CA GLU A 16 7.25 -2.18 -6.43
C GLU A 16 5.72 -2.03 -6.43
N VAL A 17 5.23 -0.84 -6.77
CA VAL A 17 3.80 -0.57 -6.91
C VAL A 17 3.36 -0.92 -8.32
N ASP A 18 2.55 -1.96 -8.48
CA ASP A 18 2.04 -2.40 -9.78
C ASP A 18 0.51 -2.21 -9.81
N ALA A 19 0.06 -0.99 -10.15
CA ALA A 19 -1.37 -0.67 -10.20
C ALA A 19 -2.11 -1.34 -11.34
N PHE A 20 -1.41 -1.70 -12.43
CA PHE A 20 -1.99 -2.51 -13.50
C PHE A 20 -2.40 -3.91 -13.01
N ARG A 21 -1.56 -4.54 -12.17
CA ARG A 21 -1.85 -5.85 -11.56
C ARG A 21 -2.54 -5.76 -10.20
N GLU A 22 -2.75 -4.55 -9.69
CA GLU A 22 -3.37 -4.27 -8.39
C GLU A 22 -2.62 -4.92 -7.21
N VAL A 23 -1.28 -4.87 -7.22
CA VAL A 23 -0.42 -5.48 -6.18
C VAL A 23 0.76 -4.59 -5.79
N LEU A 24 1.18 -4.69 -4.53
CA LEU A 24 2.58 -4.43 -4.13
C LEU A 24 3.37 -5.71 -4.33
N ARG A 25 4.50 -5.63 -5.02
CA ARG A 25 5.39 -6.78 -5.22
C ARG A 25 6.73 -6.52 -4.56
N GLN A 26 7.17 -7.41 -3.68
CA GLN A 26 8.48 -7.24 -3.06
C GLN A 26 9.59 -7.30 -4.12
N ALA A 27 10.56 -6.38 -4.05
CA ALA A 27 11.59 -6.22 -5.07
C ALA A 27 12.57 -7.42 -5.13
N ASP A 28 12.96 -7.96 -3.97
CA ASP A 28 13.86 -9.11 -3.81
C ASP A 28 13.11 -10.47 -3.80
N ASP A 29 11.79 -10.49 -3.63
CA ASP A 29 10.97 -11.71 -3.74
C ASP A 29 9.66 -11.45 -4.48
N ARG A 30 9.66 -11.75 -5.79
CA ARG A 30 8.49 -11.53 -6.65
C ARG A 30 7.28 -12.41 -6.33
N HIS A 31 7.44 -13.46 -5.53
CA HIS A 31 6.31 -14.28 -5.06
C HIS A 31 5.63 -13.66 -3.84
N ASN A 32 6.33 -12.79 -3.11
CA ASN A 32 5.74 -12.05 -2.02
C ASN A 32 5.00 -10.82 -2.55
N THR A 33 3.69 -10.95 -2.67
CA THR A 33 2.81 -9.89 -3.15
C THR A 33 1.73 -9.56 -2.13
N ILE A 34 1.34 -8.30 -2.08
CA ILE A 34 0.20 -7.81 -1.30
C ILE A 34 -0.85 -7.24 -2.27
N PRO A 35 -2.03 -7.86 -2.41
CA PRO A 35 -3.07 -7.36 -3.30
C PRO A 35 -3.72 -6.11 -2.75
N PHE A 36 -4.02 -5.12 -3.60
CA PHE A 36 -4.65 -3.86 -3.19
C PHE A 36 -6.05 -4.03 -2.61
N GLN A 37 -6.69 -5.19 -2.82
CA GLN A 37 -7.98 -5.55 -2.22
C GLN A 37 -7.99 -5.52 -0.68
N VAL A 38 -6.81 -5.63 -0.04
CA VAL A 38 -6.69 -5.56 1.43
C VAL A 38 -6.44 -4.15 1.94
N PHE A 39 -6.46 -3.15 1.06
CA PHE A 39 -6.17 -1.77 1.41
C PHE A 39 -7.48 -1.07 1.78
N ASP A 40 -7.41 -0.25 2.82
CA ASP A 40 -8.46 0.66 3.21
C ASP A 40 -8.13 2.07 2.71
N LYS A 41 -9.16 2.88 2.43
CA LYS A 41 -8.96 4.30 2.11
C LYS A 41 -8.50 5.07 3.36
N GLU A 42 -7.47 5.90 3.22
CA GLU A 42 -6.97 6.82 4.27
C GLU A 42 -6.66 8.17 3.63
N GLY A 43 -7.50 9.18 3.88
CA GLY A 43 -7.39 10.48 3.21
C GLY A 43 -7.54 10.33 1.69
N ASP A 44 -6.56 10.87 0.96
CA ASP A 44 -6.47 10.78 -0.52
C ASP A 44 -5.73 9.53 -0.99
N GLY A 45 -5.09 8.81 -0.06
CA GLY A 45 -4.34 7.60 -0.33
C GLY A 45 -4.98 6.35 0.24
N TYR A 46 -4.11 5.39 0.56
CA TYR A 46 -4.49 4.08 1.05
C TYR A 46 -3.70 3.73 2.29
N ARG A 47 -4.27 2.84 3.11
CA ARG A 47 -3.55 2.20 4.19
C ARG A 47 -3.71 0.69 4.13
N LEU A 48 -2.70 -0.02 4.59
CA LEU A 48 -2.78 -1.47 4.81
C LEU A 48 -2.19 -1.82 6.17
N LEU A 49 -2.65 -2.94 6.72
CA LEU A 49 -2.06 -3.49 7.93
C LEU A 49 -0.89 -4.41 7.55
N TYR A 50 0.29 -4.15 8.12
CA TYR A 50 1.53 -4.81 7.74
C TYR A 50 2.18 -5.52 8.94
N ASP A 51 2.71 -6.71 8.66
CA ASP A 51 3.52 -7.51 9.57
C ASP A 51 4.99 -7.47 9.11
N PRO A 52 5.86 -6.70 9.79
CA PRO A 52 7.26 -6.57 9.41
C PRO A 52 8.05 -7.87 9.54
N LEU A 53 7.58 -8.85 10.33
CA LEU A 53 8.25 -10.14 10.47
C LEU A 53 8.08 -11.01 9.21
N THR A 54 6.86 -11.03 8.66
CA THR A 54 6.55 -11.81 7.45
C THR A 54 6.69 -11.01 6.17
N ARG A 55 6.89 -9.69 6.28
CA ARG A 55 6.92 -8.73 5.17
C ARG A 55 5.64 -8.77 4.33
N ASN A 56 4.50 -9.02 4.96
CA ASN A 56 3.20 -9.14 4.30
C ASN A 56 2.07 -8.75 5.29
N ILE A 57 0.81 -8.93 4.90
CA ILE A 57 -0.36 -8.73 5.76
C ILE A 57 -0.43 -9.78 6.88
N PRO A 58 -1.08 -9.46 8.01
CA PRO A 58 -1.27 -10.42 9.08
C PRO A 58 -2.06 -11.64 8.63
N ARG A 59 -1.67 -12.82 9.13
CA ARG A 59 -2.37 -14.08 8.85
C ARG A 59 -3.83 -14.09 9.31
N SER A 60 -4.14 -13.36 10.39
CA SER A 60 -5.51 -13.25 10.90
C SER A 60 -5.65 -12.07 11.87
N LYS A 61 -6.89 -11.60 12.05
CA LYS A 61 -7.23 -10.60 13.07
C LYS A 61 -6.88 -11.05 14.50
N LYS A 62 -6.99 -12.35 14.80
CA LYS A 62 -6.63 -12.90 16.13
C LYS A 62 -5.15 -12.71 16.44
N ALA A 63 -4.29 -12.87 15.44
CA ALA A 63 -2.85 -12.67 15.60
C ALA A 63 -2.51 -11.19 15.88
N VAL A 64 -3.25 -10.26 15.27
CA VAL A 64 -3.11 -8.82 15.53
C VAL A 64 -3.57 -8.45 16.93
N LEU A 65 -4.70 -8.98 17.39
CA LEU A 65 -5.21 -8.69 18.74
C LEU A 65 -4.33 -9.28 19.85
N ALA A 66 -3.62 -10.37 19.58
CA ALA A 66 -2.73 -11.01 20.54
C ALA A 66 -1.44 -10.23 20.76
N ASP A 67 -0.95 -9.52 19.73
CA ASP A 67 0.31 -8.79 19.75
C ASP A 67 0.23 -7.57 18.80
N PRO A 68 -0.53 -6.51 19.17
CA PRO A 68 -0.77 -5.38 18.28
C PRO A 68 0.50 -4.58 18.00
N ASP A 69 1.44 -4.53 18.94
CA ASP A 69 2.70 -3.76 18.85
C ASP A 69 3.64 -4.29 17.77
N ARG A 70 3.47 -5.55 17.37
CA ARG A 70 4.19 -6.14 16.23
C ARG A 70 3.76 -5.57 14.89
N TYR A 71 2.50 -5.16 14.75
CA TYR A 71 1.93 -4.76 13.48
C TYR A 71 1.91 -3.24 13.35
N CYS A 72 1.92 -2.76 12.11
CA CYS A 72 1.81 -1.33 11.85
C CYS A 72 0.91 -1.05 10.65
N TRP A 73 0.22 0.08 10.70
CA TRP A 73 -0.43 0.65 9.54
C TRP A 73 0.62 1.29 8.64
N VAL A 74 0.60 0.92 7.37
CA VAL A 74 1.40 1.53 6.32
C VAL A 74 0.46 2.40 5.51
N ILE A 75 0.82 3.67 5.35
CA ILE A 75 0.06 4.65 4.57
C ILE A 75 0.84 4.97 3.30
N LEU A 76 0.12 4.88 2.19
CA LEU A 76 0.61 5.07 0.85
C LEU A 76 -0.15 6.20 0.17
N PRO A 77 0.52 7.02 -0.67
CA PRO A 77 -0.16 7.97 -1.54
C PRO A 77 -1.17 7.31 -2.48
N ALA A 78 -1.94 8.13 -3.19
CA ALA A 78 -2.87 7.65 -4.21
C ALA A 78 -2.13 6.81 -5.27
N LEU A 79 -2.74 5.73 -5.74
CA LEU A 79 -2.15 4.89 -6.80
C LEU A 79 -1.90 5.66 -8.09
N MET A 80 -2.68 6.71 -8.35
CA MET A 80 -2.51 7.64 -9.46
C MET A 80 -1.18 8.43 -9.37
N GLU A 81 -0.67 8.67 -8.16
CA GLU A 81 0.61 9.34 -7.94
C GLU A 81 1.80 8.37 -7.97
N LEU A 82 1.55 7.10 -7.63
CA LEU A 82 2.56 6.06 -7.55
C LEU A 82 2.76 5.34 -8.89
N ASP A 83 1.69 5.08 -9.64
CA ASP A 83 1.71 4.34 -10.90
C ASP A 83 0.58 4.80 -11.84
N PRO A 84 0.64 6.05 -12.36
CA PRO A 84 -0.38 6.58 -13.28
C PRO A 84 -0.49 5.75 -14.57
N GLU A 85 0.63 5.25 -15.10
CA GLU A 85 0.65 4.38 -16.28
C GLU A 85 -0.10 3.07 -16.00
N GLY A 86 0.06 2.49 -14.81
CA GLY A 86 -0.65 1.28 -14.43
C GLY A 86 -2.15 1.48 -14.32
N ILE A 87 -2.59 2.61 -13.77
CA ILE A 87 -4.00 2.98 -13.72
C ILE A 87 -4.56 3.20 -15.13
N ALA A 88 -3.87 3.96 -15.98
CA ALA A 88 -4.26 4.21 -17.37
C ALA A 88 -4.47 2.90 -18.14
N LEU A 89 -3.51 1.97 -18.04
CA LEU A 89 -3.62 0.64 -18.66
C LEU A 89 -4.76 -0.20 -18.09
N ARG A 90 -5.00 -0.11 -16.77
CA ARG A 90 -6.03 -0.92 -16.09
C ARG A 90 -7.45 -0.53 -16.51
N TYR A 91 -7.67 0.78 -16.66
CA TYR A 91 -8.99 1.36 -16.96
C TYR A 91 -9.15 1.76 -18.44
N GLU A 92 -8.17 1.44 -19.29
CA GLU A 92 -8.15 1.79 -20.71
C GLU A 92 -8.33 3.30 -20.97
N ILE A 93 -7.74 4.12 -20.08
CA ILE A 93 -7.76 5.58 -20.16
C ILE A 93 -6.44 6.04 -20.80
N PRO A 94 -6.45 6.95 -21.79
CA PRO A 94 -5.22 7.54 -22.31
C PRO A 94 -4.41 8.21 -21.19
N LEU A 95 -3.12 7.90 -21.12
CA LEU A 95 -2.25 8.38 -20.03
C LEU A 95 -2.20 9.91 -19.97
N GLU A 96 -2.28 10.57 -21.11
CA GLU A 96 -2.24 12.04 -21.23
C GLU A 96 -3.49 12.70 -20.61
N VAL A 97 -4.61 11.99 -20.57
CA VAL A 97 -5.84 12.46 -19.89
C VAL A 97 -5.69 12.34 -18.38
N LEU A 98 -5.00 11.28 -17.93
CA LEU A 98 -4.83 10.94 -16.53
C LEU A 98 -3.69 11.73 -15.88
N CYS A 99 -2.63 11.98 -16.65
CA CYS A 99 -1.38 12.57 -16.23
C CYS A 99 -0.84 13.43 -17.39
N PRO A 100 -1.31 14.68 -17.53
CA PRO A 100 -0.91 15.56 -18.63
C PRO A 100 0.56 16.01 -18.54
N ASP A 101 1.13 15.98 -17.33
CA ASP A 101 2.49 16.41 -17.04
C ASP A 101 3.46 15.21 -17.00
N PRO A 102 4.39 15.07 -17.95
CA PRO A 102 5.28 13.92 -18.05
C PRO A 102 6.22 13.73 -16.85
N GLU A 103 6.47 14.78 -16.07
CA GLU A 103 7.32 14.72 -14.87
C GLU A 103 6.75 13.80 -13.79
N HIS A 104 5.44 13.59 -13.78
CA HIS A 104 4.76 12.67 -12.86
C HIS A 104 4.85 11.19 -13.28
N LEU A 105 5.41 10.91 -14.47
CA LEU A 105 5.66 9.55 -14.96
C LEU A 105 7.00 8.98 -14.49
N ILE A 106 7.80 9.78 -13.77
CA ILE A 106 9.09 9.34 -13.26
C ILE A 106 8.83 8.40 -12.07
N PRO A 107 9.33 7.15 -12.11
CA PRO A 107 9.27 6.25 -10.97
C PRO A 107 9.94 6.91 -9.76
N LYS A 108 9.23 6.91 -8.64
CA LYS A 108 9.72 7.51 -7.41
C LYS A 108 10.24 6.43 -6.48
N GLU A 109 11.18 6.80 -5.63
CA GLU A 109 11.53 6.02 -4.44
C GLU A 109 10.85 6.71 -3.26
N VAL A 110 9.85 6.05 -2.68
CA VAL A 110 9.00 6.62 -1.63
C VAL A 110 9.24 5.86 -0.33
N ILE A 111 9.33 6.55 0.79
CA ILE A 111 9.33 5.93 2.12
C ILE A 111 7.89 5.98 2.63
N ALA A 112 7.31 4.82 2.96
CA ALA A 112 5.93 4.78 3.45
C ALA A 112 5.79 5.41 4.83
N GLU A 113 4.69 6.12 5.06
CA GLU A 113 4.34 6.60 6.39
C GLU A 113 3.86 5.41 7.24
N ILE A 114 4.34 5.34 8.49
CA ILE A 114 4.03 4.26 9.41
C ILE A 114 3.27 4.81 10.62
N LYS A 115 2.09 4.24 10.91
CA LYS A 115 1.36 4.45 12.16
C LYS A 115 1.30 3.16 12.97
N GLN A 116 1.48 3.27 14.28
CA GLN A 116 1.33 2.12 15.18
C GLN A 116 -0.12 1.68 15.28
N VAL A 117 -0.36 0.38 15.47
CA VAL A 117 -1.71 -0.13 15.74
C VAL A 117 -2.10 0.26 17.15
N SER A 118 -2.95 1.28 17.29
CA SER A 118 -3.59 1.57 18.57
C SER A 118 -4.92 0.82 18.66
N LEU A 119 -4.97 -0.20 19.52
CA LEU A 119 -6.25 -0.74 19.97
C LEU A 119 -6.82 0.24 20.99
N SER A 120 -7.52 1.28 20.53
CA SER A 120 -8.34 2.07 21.44
C SER A 120 -9.33 1.11 22.10
N ALA A 121 -9.18 0.88 23.41
CA ALA A 121 -10.17 0.16 24.20
C ALA A 121 -11.52 0.80 23.89
N ARG A 122 -12.50 0.00 23.45
CA ARG A 122 -13.88 0.47 23.30
C ARG A 122 -14.33 0.96 24.67
N SER A 123 -14.28 2.27 24.87
CA SER A 123 -14.91 2.93 26.01
C SER A 123 -16.39 2.60 25.95
N SER A 124 -16.85 1.95 27.03
CA SER A 124 -18.23 1.68 27.37
C SER A 124 -19.17 2.83 26.98
N GLN A 125 -20.14 2.60 26.09
CA GLN A 125 -21.41 3.32 26.10
C GLN A 125 -22.44 2.68 25.15
N GLN A 126 -23.24 1.77 25.70
CA GLN A 126 -24.70 1.91 25.56
C GLN A 126 -25.37 1.24 26.76
N LYS A 127 -25.45 2.01 27.85
CA LYS A 127 -26.60 1.94 28.77
C LYS A 127 -27.73 2.70 28.07
N LYS A 128 -28.81 2.01 27.75
CA LYS A 128 -30.18 2.37 28.13
C LYS A 128 -31.11 1.22 27.79
#